data_AF-A0ABD5DV14-F1
#
_entry.id   AF-A0ABD5DV14-F1
#
_cell.length_a   1.000
_cell.length_b   1.000
_cell.length_c   1.000
_cell.angle_alpha   90.00
_cell.angle_beta   90.00
_cell.angle_gamma   90.00
#
_symmetry.space_group_name_H-M   'P 1'
#
loop_
_entity.id
_entity.type
_entity.pdbx_description
1 polymer ?
#
loop_
_entity_poly.entity_id
_entity_poly.type
_entity_poly.pdbx_seq_one_letter_code
_entity_poly.pdbx_strand_id
1 'polypeptide(L)'
;AEVVVANHALVMAAMESEAVLPEPKNLLLVLDEGHHLPDVARDALEMSAEITAPWFRLQLDLFCKLVATCMEQFRPKTTPPLANPERLTA
;
A
#
# COMPACT_ATOMS: atom_id res chain seq x y z
N ALA A 1 -15.49 -15.26 14.80
CA ALA A 1 -16.31 -14.34 15.62
C ALA A 1 -17.66 -14.20 14.94
N GLU A 2 -18.75 -14.12 15.69
CA GLU A 2 -20.10 -13.99 15.12
C GLU A 2 -20.46 -12.53 14.80
N VAL A 3 -19.86 -11.58 15.51
CA VAL A 3 -20.00 -10.14 15.28
C VAL A 3 -18.61 -9.51 15.30
N VAL A 4 -18.33 -8.63 14.35
CA VAL A 4 -17.09 -7.86 14.26
C VAL A 4 -17.45 -6.39 14.28
N VAL A 5 -16.86 -5.64 15.21
CA VAL A 5 -16.98 -4.18 15.28
C VAL A 5 -15.71 -3.57 14.72
N ALA A 6 -15.84 -2.82 13.63
CA ALA A 6 -14.73 -2.19 12.93
C ALA A 6 -15.09 -0.74 12.58
N ASN A 7 -14.10 0.14 12.49
CA ASN A 7 -14.31 1.50 12.00
C ASN A 7 -14.38 1.51 10.46
N HIS A 8 -14.95 2.57 9.90
CA HIS A 8 -15.08 2.74 8.45
C HIS A 8 -13.76 2.61 7.70
N ALA A 9 -12.66 3.15 8.24
CA ALA A 9 -11.34 3.08 7.60
C ALA A 9 -10.85 1.63 7.47
N LEU A 10 -11.00 0.82 8.53
CA LEU A 10 -10.62 -0.59 8.49
C LEU A 10 -11.52 -1.39 7.54
N VAL A 11 -12.83 -1.10 7.51
CA VAL A 11 -13.75 -1.75 6.57
C VAL A 11 -13.37 -1.43 5.13
N MET A 12 -13.07 -0.17 4.80
CA MET A 12 -12.64 0.24 3.46
C MET A 12 -11.32 -0.44 3.04
N ALA A 13 -10.31 -0.43 3.92
CA ALA A 13 -9.02 -1.08 3.63
C ALA A 13 -9.13 -2.61 3.50
N ALA A 14 -10.02 -3.23 4.27
CA ALA A 14 -10.26 -4.66 4.21
C ALA A 14 -11.02 -5.07 2.94
N MET A 15 -11.89 -4.20 2.40
CA MET A 15 -12.54 -4.42 1.11
C MET A 15 -11.57 -4.30 -0.07
N GLU A 16 -10.51 -3.49 0.05
CA GLU A 16 -9.48 -3.36 -0.98
C GLU A 16 -8.48 -4.54 -0.98
N SER A 17 -8.08 -5.00 0.20
CA SER A 17 -7.02 -6.02 0.35
C SER A 17 -7.52 -7.45 0.56
N GLU A 18 -8.84 -7.66 0.70
CA GLU A 18 -9.51 -8.94 1.00
C GLU A 18 -8.96 -9.72 2.21
N ALA A 19 -8.08 -9.13 3.03
CA ALA A 19 -7.24 -9.88 3.95
C ALA A 19 -7.80 -9.99 5.38
N VAL A 20 -8.67 -9.07 5.78
CA VAL A 20 -9.09 -8.92 7.20
C VAL A 20 -10.54 -9.32 7.42
N LEU A 21 -11.41 -9.12 6.44
CA LEU A 21 -12.84 -9.43 6.54
C LEU A 21 -13.18 -10.75 5.81
N PRO A 22 -14.20 -11.49 6.29
CA PRO A 22 -14.77 -12.61 5.55
C PRO A 22 -15.22 -12.20 4.14
N GLU A 23 -15.39 -13.18 3.25
CA GLU A 23 -15.88 -12.93 1.89
C GLU A 23 -17.15 -12.05 1.91
N PRO A 24 -17.23 -10.96 1.12
CA PRO A 24 -18.34 -10.01 1.18
C PRO A 24 -19.73 -10.65 1.01
N LYS A 25 -19.83 -11.72 0.23
CA LYS A 25 -21.08 -12.49 0.01
C LYS A 25 -21.63 -13.15 1.29
N ASN A 26 -20.80 -13.38 2.29
CA ASN A 26 -21.15 -14.05 3.55
C ASN A 26 -21.24 -13.07 4.73
N LEU A 27 -21.23 -11.76 4.47
CA LEU A 27 -21.14 -10.73 5.50
C LEU A 27 -22.41 -9.88 5.53
N LEU A 28 -22.98 -9.70 6.72
CA LEU A 28 -24.00 -8.67 6.98
C LEU A 28 -23.29 -7.41 7.48
N LEU A 29 -23.24 -6.37 6.65
CA LEU A 29 -22.59 -5.09 6.99
C LEU A 29 -23.61 -4.10 7.52
N VAL A 30 -23.38 -3.59 8.72
CA VAL A 30 -24.13 -2.46 9.28
C VAL A 30 -23.18 -1.28 9.42
N LEU A 31 -23.46 -0.19 8.72
CA LEU A 31 -22.70 1.05 8.80
C LEU A 31 -23.44 2.01 9.74
N ASP A 32 -22.90 2.19 10.93
CA ASP A 32 -23.38 3.21 11.87
C ASP A 32 -22.72 4.56 11.56
N GLU A 33 -23.42 5.68 11.77
CA GLU A 33 -22.92 7.02 11.44
C GLU A 33 -22.41 7.19 9.99
N GLY A 34 -23.12 6.57 9.04
CA GLY A 34 -22.73 6.52 7.62
C GLY A 34 -22.58 7.86 6.90
N HIS A 35 -22.91 8.98 7.55
CA HIS A 35 -22.67 10.32 7.02
C HIS A 35 -21.17 10.65 6.90
N HIS A 36 -20.28 9.95 7.62
CA HIS A 36 -18.83 10.06 7.48
C HIS A 36 -18.25 9.23 6.33
N LEU A 37 -19.02 8.32 5.74
CA LEU A 37 -18.53 7.39 4.72
C LEU A 37 -17.94 8.09 3.48
N PRO A 38 -18.52 9.19 2.95
CA PRO A 38 -17.92 9.91 1.82
C PRO A 38 -16.55 10.49 2.13
N ASP A 39 -16.34 11.03 3.34
CA ASP A 39 -15.05 11.57 3.75
C ASP A 39 -14.01 10.45 3.87
N VAL A 40 -14.36 9.33 4.50
CA VAL A 40 -13.46 8.17 4.63
C VAL A 40 -13.10 7.59 3.26
N ALA A 41 -14.05 7.53 2.33
CA ALA A 41 -13.79 7.08 0.96
C ALA A 41 -12.92 8.07 0.17
N ARG A 42 -13.10 9.38 0.37
CA ARG A 42 -12.24 10.41 -0.24
C ARG A 42 -10.81 10.28 0.26
N ASP A 43 -10.62 10.15 1.57
CA ASP A 43 -9.29 10.06 2.17
C ASP A 43 -8.51 8.84 1.66
N ALA A 44 -9.18 7.73 1.35
CA ALA A 44 -8.55 6.57 0.72
C ALA A 44 -8.05 6.84 -0.72
N LEU A 45 -8.64 7.83 -1.40
CA LEU A 45 -8.28 8.25 -2.76
C LEU A 45 -7.36 9.50 -2.77
N GLU A 46 -7.13 10.11 -1.62
CA GLU A 46 -6.35 11.33 -1.49
C GLU A 46 -4.89 10.99 -1.14
N MET A 47 -3.95 11.57 -1.90
CA MET A 47 -2.52 11.41 -1.62
C MET A 47 -1.80 12.72 -1.90
N SER A 48 -0.94 13.12 -0.96
CA SER A 48 -0.02 14.25 -1.10
C SER A 48 1.41 13.76 -0.95
N ALA A 49 2.28 14.15 -1.88
CA ALA A 49 3.69 13.78 -1.86
C ALA A 49 4.57 14.99 -2.22
N GLU A 50 5.76 15.07 -1.62
CA GLU A 50 6.75 16.07 -2.02
C GLU A 50 7.41 15.66 -3.33
N ILE A 51 7.26 16.51 -4.36
CA ILE A 51 7.76 16.24 -5.71
C ILE A 51 8.90 17.16 -6.15
N THR A 52 9.54 17.86 -5.20
CA THR A 52 10.61 18.79 -5.53
C THR A 52 11.84 18.03 -6.07
N ALA A 53 12.46 18.54 -7.12
CA ALA A 53 13.56 17.85 -7.80
C ALA A 53 14.75 17.52 -6.87
N PRO A 54 15.19 18.42 -5.96
CA PRO A 54 16.26 18.09 -5.01
C PRO A 54 15.88 16.96 -4.06
N TRP A 55 14.63 16.95 -3.57
CA TRP A 55 14.12 15.92 -2.69
C TRP A 55 14.06 14.56 -3.39
N PHE A 56 13.46 14.50 -4.58
CA PHE A 56 13.37 13.27 -5.35
C PHE A 56 14.74 12.67 -5.67
N ARG A 57 15.71 13.51 -6.04
CA ARG A 57 17.07 13.04 -6.32
C ARG A 57 17.70 12.38 -5.10
N LEU A 58 17.58 13.02 -3.93
CA LEU A 58 18.08 12.47 -2.68
C LEU A 58 17.41 11.14 -2.33
N GLN A 59 16.08 11.05 -2.44
CA GLN A 59 15.34 9.83 -2.14
C GLN A 59 15.72 8.67 -3.06
N LEU A 60 15.89 8.93 -4.36
CA LEU A 60 16.34 7.91 -5.32
C LEU A 60 17.78 7.44 -5.04
N ASP A 61 18.69 8.36 -4.71
CA ASP A 61 20.07 8.01 -4.37
C ASP A 61 20.13 7.13 -3.11
N LEU A 62 19.32 7.44 -2.09
CA LEU A 62 19.20 6.64 -0.88
C LEU A 62 18.58 5.26 -1.16
N PHE A 63 17.56 5.20 -2.01
CA PHE A 63 16.93 3.94 -2.42
C PHE A 63 17.91 3.01 -3.12
N CYS A 64 18.70 3.52 -4.08
CA CYS A 64 19.72 2.73 -4.77
C CYS A 64 20.76 2.16 -3.80
N LYS A 65 21.24 2.96 -2.83
CA LYS A 65 22.17 2.51 -1.79
C LYS A 65 21.56 1.43 -0.90
N LEU A 66 20.31 1.60 -0.50
CA LEU A 66 19.58 0.62 0.31
C LEU A 66 19.47 -0.72 -0.43
N VAL A 67 19.03 -0.70 -1.70
CA VAL A 67 18.91 -1.91 -2.52
C VAL A 67 20.26 -2.62 -2.66
N ALA A 68 21.34 -1.90 -2.95
CA ALA A 68 22.68 -2.48 -3.05
C ALA A 68 23.09 -3.17 -1.73
N THR A 69 22.88 -2.50 -0.60
CA THR A 69 23.17 -3.03 0.74
C THR A 69 22.36 -4.30 1.01
N CYS A 70 21.07 -4.31 0.67
CA CYS A 70 20.21 -5.49 0.82
C CYS A 70 20.65 -6.65 -0.08
N MET A 71 21.07 -6.40 -1.32
CA MET A 71 21.57 -7.45 -2.21
C MET A 71 22.88 -8.07 -1.70
N GLU A 72 23.76 -7.28 -1.09
CA GLU A 72 25.01 -7.76 -0.51
C GLU A 72 24.79 -8.56 0.78
N GLN A 73 23.98 -8.04 1.69
CA GLN A 73 23.75 -8.63 3.02
C GLN A 73 22.73 -9.76 3.00
N PHE A 74 21.73 -9.68 2.13
CA PHE A 74 20.60 -10.59 2.05
C PHE A 74 20.36 -11.03 0.60
N ARG A 75 21.35 -11.70 -0.01
CA ARG A 75 21.26 -12.18 -1.40
C ARG A 75 19.95 -12.94 -1.63
N PRO A 76 19.04 -12.40 -2.45
CA PRO A 76 17.81 -13.10 -2.78
C PRO A 76 18.15 -14.35 -3.61
N LYS A 77 17.37 -15.42 -3.45
CA LYS A 77 17.49 -16.62 -4.29
C LYS A 77 17.18 -16.33 -5.77
N THR A 78 16.36 -15.32 -6.03
CA THR A 78 15.98 -14.83 -7.36
C THR A 78 16.27 -13.35 -7.44
N THR A 79 17.09 -12.94 -8.40
CA THR A 79 17.39 -11.52 -8.61
C THR A 79 16.11 -10.75 -8.96
N PRO A 80 15.87 -9.58 -8.35
CA PRO A 80 14.71 -8.76 -8.67
C PRO A 80 14.69 -8.43 -10.17
N PRO A 81 13.54 -8.47 -10.86
CA PRO A 81 13.50 -8.26 -12.30
C PRO A 81 14.00 -6.88 -12.72
N LEU A 82 13.85 -5.87 -11.85
CA LEU A 82 14.32 -4.50 -12.05
C LEU A 82 15.83 -4.32 -11.74
N ALA A 83 16.51 -5.35 -11.25
CA ALA A 83 17.96 -5.33 -11.08
C ALA A 83 18.72 -5.57 -12.39
N ASN A 84 18.03 -5.96 -13.48
CA ASN A 84 18.62 -6.06 -14.81
C ASN A 84 18.53 -4.70 -15.54
N PRO A 85 19.66 -4.00 -15.79
CA PRO A 85 19.66 -2.70 -16.45
C PRO A 85 19.01 -2.71 -17.84
N GLU A 86 19.08 -3.83 -18.56
CA GLU A 86 18.50 -3.98 -19.89
C GLU A 86 16.97 -3.83 -19.90
N ARG A 87 16.32 -4.07 -18.75
CA ARG A 87 14.87 -3.91 -18.60
C ARG A 87 14.42 -2.46 -18.33
N LEU A 88 15.35 -1.55 -18.05
CA LEU A 88 15.05 -0.13 -17.83
C LEU A 88 15.12 0.72 -19.11
N THR A 89 15.65 0.16 -20.20
CA THR A 89 15.88 0.83 -21.49
C THR A 89 14.85 0.52 -22.57
N ALA A 90 13.81 -0.25 -22.25
CA ALA A 90 12.74 -0.63 -23.18
C ALA A 90 11.56 0.35 -23.17
#